data_AF-A0AAD4KN18-F1
#
_entry.id   AF-A0AAD4KN18-F1
#
_cell.length_a   1.000
_cell.length_b   1.000
_cell.length_c   1.000
_cell.angle_alpha   90.00
_cell.angle_beta   90.00
_cell.angle_gamma   90.00
#
_symmetry.space_group_name_H-M   'P 1'
#
loop_
_entity.id
_entity.type
_entity.pdbx_description
1 polymer ?
#
loop_
_entity_poly.entity_id
_entity_poly.type
_entity_poly.pdbx_seq_one_letter_code
_entity_poly.pdbx_strand_id
1 'polypeptide(L)'
;MSQKELNELRKRLEEAERRQEEEQRRREEAERRQEEEQQRQEEEQRRREKAERRQEKEQQRREKAERNLNLKILQTRNTTLPEFLNACHKHLFLGLTIQKDKKSSTKGDPANADRKLRPSRIQK
;
A
#
# COMPACT_ATOMS: atom_id res chain seq x y z
N MET A 1 -54.20 -26.03 -61.88
CA MET A 1 -54.12 -25.31 -60.59
C MET A 1 -55.43 -24.59 -60.38
N SER A 2 -56.20 -25.00 -59.39
CA SER A 2 -57.47 -24.37 -59.01
C SER A 2 -57.20 -23.04 -58.31
N GLN A 3 -58.06 -22.01 -58.50
CA GLN A 3 -57.95 -20.71 -57.82
C GLN A 3 -57.81 -20.86 -56.28
N LYS A 4 -58.40 -21.92 -55.72
CA LYS A 4 -58.32 -22.24 -54.30
C LYS A 4 -56.90 -22.62 -53.85
N GLU A 5 -56.17 -23.37 -54.66
CA GLU A 5 -54.79 -23.80 -54.36
C GLU A 5 -53.82 -22.61 -54.34
N LEU A 6 -54.01 -21.65 -55.27
CA LEU A 6 -53.23 -20.41 -55.30
C LEU A 6 -53.47 -19.53 -54.05
N ASN A 7 -54.71 -19.47 -53.56
CA ASN A 7 -55.04 -18.72 -52.35
C ASN A 7 -54.48 -19.38 -51.08
N GLU A 8 -54.51 -20.71 -50.99
CA GLU A 8 -53.88 -21.42 -49.88
C GLU A 8 -52.36 -21.24 -49.87
N LEU A 9 -51.72 -21.28 -51.04
CA LEU A 9 -50.29 -21.04 -51.17
C LEU A 9 -49.92 -19.62 -50.72
N ARG A 10 -50.67 -18.59 -51.14
CA ARG A 10 -50.47 -17.20 -50.67
C ARG A 10 -50.59 -17.08 -49.16
N LYS A 11 -51.62 -17.70 -48.58
CA LYS A 11 -51.86 -17.64 -47.13
C LYS A 11 -50.73 -18.31 -46.32
N ARG A 12 -50.21 -19.44 -46.81
CA ARG A 12 -49.04 -20.11 -46.22
C ARG A 12 -47.77 -19.27 -46.32
N LEU A 13 -47.60 -18.54 -47.42
CA LEU A 13 -46.44 -17.67 -47.64
C LEU A 13 -46.46 -16.48 -46.66
N GLU A 14 -47.63 -15.84 -46.50
CA GLU A 14 -47.81 -14.75 -45.53
C GLU A 14 -47.62 -15.23 -44.07
N GLU A 15 -48.11 -16.42 -43.72
CA GLU A 15 -47.86 -17.00 -42.39
C GLU A 15 -46.38 -17.35 -42.17
N ALA A 16 -45.68 -17.81 -43.19
CA ALA A 16 -44.25 -18.10 -43.11
C ALA A 16 -43.43 -16.81 -42.92
N GLU A 17 -43.76 -15.74 -43.65
CA GLU A 17 -43.13 -14.42 -43.49
C GLU A 17 -43.36 -13.85 -42.08
N ARG A 18 -44.59 -13.90 -41.57
CA ARG A 18 -44.87 -13.47 -40.19
C ARG A 18 -44.09 -14.25 -39.14
N ARG A 19 -43.94 -15.56 -39.32
CA ARG A 19 -43.15 -16.40 -38.40
C ARG A 19 -41.67 -16.04 -38.44
N GLN A 20 -41.13 -15.76 -39.62
CA GLN A 20 -39.74 -15.30 -39.76
C GLN A 20 -39.52 -13.94 -39.11
N GLU A 21 -40.46 -13.01 -39.27
CA GLU A 21 -40.37 -11.67 -38.65
C GLU A 21 -40.46 -11.76 -37.12
N GLU A 22 -41.37 -12.57 -36.56
CA GLU A 22 -41.41 -12.82 -35.11
C GLU A 22 -40.13 -13.47 -34.59
N GLU A 23 -39.55 -14.41 -35.34
CA GLU A 23 -38.31 -15.06 -34.94
C GLU A 23 -37.14 -14.07 -34.95
N GLN A 24 -37.05 -13.20 -35.97
CA GLN A 24 -36.05 -12.14 -36.02
C GLN A 24 -36.20 -11.17 -34.84
N ARG A 25 -37.41 -10.71 -34.56
CA ARG A 25 -37.68 -9.83 -33.41
C ARG A 25 -37.29 -10.48 -32.08
N ARG A 26 -37.57 -11.77 -31.89
CA ARG A 26 -37.17 -12.51 -30.69
C ARG A 26 -35.64 -12.63 -30.57
N ARG A 27 -34.93 -12.83 -31.68
CA ARG A 27 -33.46 -12.89 -31.70
C ARG A 27 -32.86 -11.54 -31.33
N GLU A 28 -33.35 -10.46 -31.93
CA GLU A 28 -32.88 -9.10 -31.61
C GLU A 28 -33.14 -8.72 -30.15
N GLU A 29 -34.31 -9.09 -29.61
CA GLU A 29 -34.62 -8.85 -28.20
C GLU A 29 -33.71 -9.67 -27.26
N ALA A 30 -33.43 -10.93 -27.61
CA ALA A 30 -32.51 -11.77 -26.85
C ALA A 30 -31.07 -11.20 -26.87
N GLU A 31 -30.61 -10.70 -28.02
CA GLU A 31 -29.30 -10.09 -28.18
C GLU A 31 -29.18 -8.79 -27.36
N ARG A 32 -30.19 -7.92 -27.42
CA ARG A 32 -30.27 -6.71 -26.59
C ARG A 32 -30.22 -7.02 -25.10
N ARG A 33 -30.94 -8.06 -24.65
CA ARG A 33 -30.92 -8.48 -23.24
C ARG A 33 -29.53 -8.97 -22.82
N GLN A 34 -28.85 -9.71 -23.69
CA GLN A 34 -27.47 -10.16 -23.42
C GLN A 34 -26.50 -8.98 -23.34
N GLU A 35 -26.63 -8.00 -24.23
CA GLU A 35 -25.79 -6.81 -24.21
C GLU A 35 -26.01 -5.97 -22.95
N GLU A 36 -27.27 -5.75 -22.54
CA GLU A 36 -27.57 -5.07 -21.27
C GLU A 36 -27.01 -5.81 -20.06
N GLU A 37 -27.08 -7.15 -20.05
CA GLU A 37 -26.52 -7.95 -18.96
C GLU A 37 -24.99 -7.83 -18.90
N GLN A 38 -24.31 -7.88 -20.05
CA GLN A 38 -22.86 -7.65 -20.12
C GLN A 38 -22.48 -6.25 -19.63
N GLN A 39 -23.22 -5.22 -20.05
CA GLN A 39 -22.97 -3.85 -19.59
C GLN A 39 -23.15 -3.70 -18.08
N ARG A 40 -24.18 -4.34 -17.50
CA ARG A 40 -24.39 -4.36 -16.05
C ARG A 40 -23.24 -5.03 -15.31
N GLN A 41 -22.75 -6.17 -15.82
CA GLN A 41 -21.60 -6.86 -15.23
C GLN A 41 -20.33 -6.02 -15.29
N GLU A 42 -20.07 -5.34 -16.41
CA GLU A 42 -18.90 -4.46 -16.55
C GLU A 42 -19.00 -3.26 -15.59
N GLU A 43 -20.18 -2.65 -15.46
CA GLU A 43 -20.39 -1.55 -14.52
C GLU A 43 -20.17 -2.01 -13.08
N GLU A 44 -20.66 -3.19 -12.71
CA GLU A 44 -20.45 -3.76 -11.39
C GLU A 44 -18.97 -4.01 -11.11
N GLN A 45 -18.23 -4.59 -12.05
CA GLN A 45 -16.78 -4.77 -11.93
C GLN A 45 -16.06 -3.44 -11.74
N ARG A 46 -16.39 -2.42 -12.55
CA ARG A 46 -15.82 -1.07 -12.41
C ARG A 46 -16.14 -0.43 -11.06
N ARG A 47 -17.33 -0.68 -10.50
CA ARG A 47 -17.71 -0.20 -9.17
C ARG A 47 -16.89 -0.89 -8.08
N ARG A 48 -16.70 -2.22 -8.17
CA ARG A 48 -15.87 -3.00 -7.23
C ARG A 48 -14.41 -2.53 -7.26
N GLU A 49 -13.82 -2.39 -8.43
CA GLU A 49 -12.44 -1.90 -8.58
C GLU A 49 -12.26 -0.48 -8.01
N LYS A 50 -13.22 0.42 -8.25
CA LYS A 50 -13.21 1.76 -7.64
C LYS A 50 -13.31 1.72 -6.12
N ALA A 51 -14.10 0.81 -5.56
CA ALA A 51 -14.23 0.65 -4.11
C ALA A 51 -12.93 0.13 -3.49
N GLU A 52 -12.33 -0.90 -4.09
CA GLU A 52 -11.06 -1.48 -3.67
C GLU A 52 -9.93 -0.44 -3.70
N ARG A 53 -9.81 0.31 -4.81
CA ARG A 53 -8.81 1.38 -4.94
C ARG A 53 -9.01 2.50 -3.90
N ARG A 54 -10.24 2.77 -3.47
CA ARG A 54 -10.51 3.73 -2.39
C ARG A 54 -10.06 3.19 -1.04
N GLN A 55 -10.35 1.92 -0.75
CA GLN A 55 -9.91 1.26 0.48
C GLN A 55 -8.38 1.20 0.56
N GLU A 56 -7.70 0.82 -0.52
CA GLU A 56 -6.24 0.76 -0.57
C GLU A 56 -5.61 2.14 -0.30
N LYS A 57 -6.13 3.19 -0.95
CA LYS A 57 -5.66 4.57 -0.70
C LYS A 57 -5.89 5.01 0.74
N GLU A 58 -7.00 4.63 1.35
CA GLU A 58 -7.27 4.94 2.74
C GLU A 58 -6.31 4.20 3.67
N GLN A 59 -6.06 2.92 3.43
CA GLN A 59 -5.11 2.11 4.19
C GLN A 59 -3.69 2.69 4.10
N GLN A 60 -3.22 3.03 2.90
CA GLN A 60 -1.92 3.68 2.71
C GLN A 60 -1.84 5.02 3.45
N ARG A 61 -2.91 5.82 3.48
CA ARG A 61 -2.95 7.07 4.24
C ARG A 61 -2.85 6.84 5.74
N ARG A 62 -3.59 5.85 6.27
CA ARG A 62 -3.53 5.46 7.68
C ARG A 62 -2.14 5.00 8.07
N GLU A 63 -1.54 4.11 7.28
CA GLU A 63 -0.20 3.60 7.51
C GLU A 63 0.86 4.73 7.47
N LYS A 64 0.75 5.66 6.51
CA LYS A 64 1.65 6.81 6.45
C LYS A 64 1.48 7.73 7.67
N ALA A 65 0.25 7.96 8.12
CA ALA A 65 -0.02 8.75 9.31
C ALA A 65 0.57 8.10 10.57
N GLU A 66 0.41 6.78 10.72
CA GLU A 66 0.96 6.01 11.83
C GLU A 66 2.49 6.03 11.84
N ARG A 67 3.13 5.79 10.68
CA ARG A 67 4.59 5.89 10.54
C ARG A 67 5.10 7.27 10.92
N ASN A 68 4.44 8.33 10.45
CA ASN A 68 4.80 9.71 10.79
C ASN A 68 4.64 9.99 12.29
N LEU A 69 3.57 9.49 12.91
CA LEU A 69 3.34 9.65 14.34
C LEU A 69 4.41 8.92 15.15
N ASN A 70 4.76 7.69 14.77
CA ASN A 70 5.81 6.92 15.42
C ASN A 70 7.19 7.58 15.27
N LEU A 71 7.54 8.07 14.07
CA LEU A 71 8.75 8.86 13.85
C LEU A 71 8.79 10.10 14.75
N LYS A 72 7.68 10.81 14.86
CA LYS A 72 7.59 12.00 15.72
C LYS A 72 7.79 11.63 17.19
N ILE A 73 7.18 10.54 17.66
CA ILE A 73 7.38 10.03 19.03
C ILE A 73 8.86 9.71 19.27
N LEU A 74 9.52 9.01 18.34
CA LEU A 74 10.93 8.68 18.47
C LEU A 74 11.83 9.92 18.52
N GLN A 75 11.50 10.96 17.77
CA GLN A 75 12.26 12.22 17.76
C GLN A 75 12.06 13.06 19.03
N THR A 76 10.85 13.08 19.60
CA THR A 76 10.53 13.89 20.78
C THR A 76 10.73 13.15 22.10
N ARG A 77 10.84 11.82 22.06
CA ARG A 77 11.09 10.99 23.24
C ARG A 77 12.49 11.27 23.76
N ASN A 78 12.62 11.29 25.09
CA ASN A 78 13.92 11.29 25.75
C ASN A 78 14.69 10.02 25.40
N THR A 79 15.94 10.18 25.01
CA THR A 79 16.85 9.05 24.78
C THR A 79 17.04 8.29 26.10
N THR A 80 16.96 6.96 26.03
CA THR A 80 17.28 6.13 27.19
C THR A 80 18.80 6.03 27.35
N LEU A 81 19.25 5.78 28.58
CA LEU A 81 20.67 5.62 28.86
C LEU A 81 21.35 4.57 27.95
N PRO A 82 20.78 3.38 27.68
CA PRO A 82 21.38 2.41 26.76
C PRO A 82 21.47 2.91 25.32
N GLU A 83 20.44 3.59 24.81
CA GLU A 83 20.44 4.17 23.45
C GLU A 83 21.54 5.24 23.32
N PHE A 84 21.67 6.10 24.33
CA PHE A 84 22.72 7.11 24.39
C PHE A 84 24.12 6.48 24.42
N LEU A 85 24.37 5.53 25.32
CA LEU A 85 25.67 4.86 25.43
C LEU A 85 26.04 4.13 24.13
N ASN A 86 25.06 3.47 23.49
CA ASN A 86 25.26 2.83 22.19
C ASN A 86 25.62 3.86 21.10
N ALA A 87 24.97 5.02 21.08
CA ALA A 87 25.32 6.10 20.16
C ALA A 87 26.73 6.63 20.40
N CYS A 88 27.16 6.77 21.66
CA CYS A 88 28.54 7.11 22.00
C CYS A 88 29.52 6.08 21.46
N HIS A 89 29.25 4.77 21.66
CA HIS A 89 30.11 3.71 21.14
C HIS A 89 30.16 3.65 19.61
N LYS A 90 29.09 4.02 18.91
CA LYS A 90 29.04 3.99 17.43
C LYS A 90 29.63 5.24 16.78
N HIS A 91 29.35 6.41 17.34
CA HIS A 91 29.62 7.69 16.68
C HIS A 91 30.76 8.49 17.31
N LEU A 92 31.04 8.28 18.61
CA LEU A 92 32.08 9.02 19.34
C LEU A 92 33.29 8.15 19.68
N PHE A 93 33.19 6.82 19.54
CA PHE A 93 34.32 5.93 19.74
C PHE A 93 35.32 6.09 18.60
N LEU A 94 36.27 6.99 18.80
CA LEU A 94 37.52 6.99 18.07
C LEU A 94 38.34 5.83 18.61
N GLY A 95 38.60 4.83 17.77
CA GLY A 95 39.33 3.62 18.14
C GLY A 95 40.57 3.95 18.98
N LEU A 96 40.50 3.67 20.27
CA LEU A 96 41.60 3.93 21.18
C LEU A 96 42.71 2.94 20.83
N THR A 97 43.69 3.43 20.08
CA THR A 97 44.84 2.63 19.67
C THR A 97 45.84 2.68 20.82
N ILE A 98 46.18 1.52 21.39
CA ILE A 98 47.19 1.44 22.46
C ILE A 98 48.51 1.94 21.89
N GLN A 99 49.00 3.05 22.43
CA GLN A 99 50.29 3.62 22.05
C GLN A 99 51.42 2.71 22.54
N LYS A 100 52.02 1.95 21.62
CA LYS A 100 53.08 0.98 21.92
C LYS A 100 54.40 1.65 22.31
N ASP A 101 54.60 2.89 21.88
CA ASP A 101 55.79 3.67 22.19
C ASP A 101 55.73 4.25 23.60
N LYS A 102 56.44 3.61 24.53
CA LYS A 102 56.54 4.02 25.94
C LYS A 102 57.03 5.46 26.14
N LYS A 103 57.74 6.04 25.17
CA LYS A 103 58.27 7.42 25.22
C LYS A 103 57.23 8.48 24.87
N SER A 104 56.17 8.10 24.17
CA SER A 104 55.14 9.00 23.64
C SER A 104 53.87 9.02 24.51
N SER A 105 53.84 8.18 25.56
CA SER A 105 52.86 8.24 26.65
C SER A 105 53.04 9.55 27.44
N THR A 106 51.93 10.17 27.83
CA THR A 106 51.96 11.28 28.79
C THR A 106 52.60 10.79 30.08
N LYS A 107 53.81 11.28 30.36
CA LYS A 107 54.53 10.96 31.59
C LYS A 107 53.95 11.82 32.70
N GLY A 108 52.95 11.30 33.38
CA GLY A 108 52.50 11.80 34.67
C GLY A 108 52.47 10.64 35.64
N ASP A 109 52.98 10.84 36.86
CA ASP A 109 52.65 9.94 37.94
C ASP A 109 51.11 9.98 38.12
N PRO A 110 50.39 8.84 38.06
CA PRO A 110 48.95 8.80 38.26
C PRO A 110 48.54 9.35 39.64
N ALA A 111 49.45 9.34 40.61
CA ALA A 111 49.26 9.96 41.93
C ALA A 111 49.52 11.48 41.94
N ASN A 112 49.97 12.08 40.83
CA ASN A 112 50.21 13.51 40.70
C ASN A 112 48.90 14.28 40.50
N ALA A 113 48.10 14.28 41.57
CA ALA A 113 46.88 15.05 41.74
C ALA A 113 47.11 16.34 42.55
N ASP A 114 48.36 16.60 42.95
CA ASP A 114 48.73 17.82 43.65
C ASP A 114 48.47 19.02 42.73
N ARG A 115 47.78 20.03 43.29
CA ARG A 115 47.32 21.26 42.61
C ARG A 115 46.29 21.07 41.49
N LYS A 116 45.73 19.87 41.30
CA LYS A 116 44.59 19.68 40.39
C LYS A 116 43.29 19.91 41.15
N LEU A 117 42.39 20.71 40.57
CA LEU A 117 41.03 20.88 41.11
C LEU A 117 40.31 19.53 41.04
N ARG A 118 40.06 18.94 42.21
CA ARG A 118 39.32 17.69 42.37
C ARG A 118 38.28 17.86 43.47
N PRO A 119 37.06 17.28 43.31
CA PRO A 119 36.08 17.28 44.38
C PRO A 119 36.66 16.61 45.63
N SER A 120 36.61 17.28 46.78
CA SER A 120 37.11 16.76 48.06
C SER A 120 36.17 15.73 48.69
N ARG A 121 34.90 15.70 48.25
CA ARG A 121 33.90 14.69 48.61
C ARG A 121 33.05 14.35 47.40
N ILE A 122 32.84 13.07 47.19
CA ILE A 122 31.74 12.55 46.38
C ILE A 122 30.57 12.44 47.35
N GLN A 123 29.53 13.27 47.18
CA GLN A 123 28.32 13.12 47.98
C GLN A 123 27.63 11.80 47.60
N LYS A 124 27.22 11.05 48.63
CA LYS A 124 26.44 9.81 48.48
C LYS A 124 25.00 10.13 48.11
#